data_AF-A0A2A9N6F3-F1
#
_entry.id   AF-A0A2A9N6F3-F1
#
_cell.length_a   1.000
_cell.length_b   1.000
_cell.length_c   1.000
_cell.angle_alpha   90.00
_cell.angle_beta   90.00
_cell.angle_gamma   90.00
#
_symmetry.space_group_name_H-M   'P 1'
#
loop_
_entity.id
_entity.type
_entity.pdbx_description
1 polymer ?
#
loop_
_entity_poly.entity_id
_entity_poly.type
_entity_poly.pdbx_seq_one_letter_code
_entity_poly.pdbx_strand_id
1 'polypeptide(L)'
;MHLKWQLAESENLSKVKRELSLAQNWNEPYEYLLAKVMNNSVTVPMNEPINPQNVGPIQYLQIREEVLAKVFVNAFTSTGQKANKPKVEEFDCPGIRFWRREAWKRFPKDTLSKLSYPNGKVISQKTLFLETRDSKIADPQIFKNIREHLHSRFDSLETIMPSVIMKTWETYDLAVRDVVMRDLCLTFPEFVLCEANWKAHAYIVEWYPSWKRHVVKGEVKEEPKDKGLRCGYSPIHVHQEQV
;
A
#
# COMPACT_ATOMS: atom_id res chain seq x y z
N MET A 1 -0.33 48.40 18.02
CA MET A 1 -0.99 47.15 17.57
C MET A 1 -0.01 46.02 17.24
N HIS A 2 1.22 46.31 16.77
CA HIS A 2 2.21 45.30 16.37
C HIS A 2 2.66 44.34 17.50
N LEU A 3 2.78 44.82 18.75
CA LEU A 3 3.17 44.01 19.91
C LEU A 3 2.13 42.94 20.33
N LYS A 4 0.83 43.17 20.10
CA LYS A 4 -0.22 42.18 20.42
C LYS A 4 -0.20 40.99 19.46
N TRP A 5 0.27 41.20 18.22
CA TRP A 5 0.37 40.16 17.21
C TRP A 5 1.55 39.22 17.49
N GLN A 6 2.70 39.77 17.89
CA GLN A 6 3.88 38.98 18.27
C GLN A 6 3.64 38.12 19.52
N LEU A 7 2.87 38.61 20.49
CA LEU A 7 2.50 37.83 21.68
C LEU A 7 1.58 36.66 21.31
N ALA A 8 0.54 36.90 20.51
CA ALA A 8 -0.38 35.85 20.05
C ALA A 8 0.33 34.76 19.23
N GLU A 9 1.31 35.14 18.41
CA GLU A 9 2.09 34.19 17.61
C GLU A 9 3.09 33.38 18.45
N SER A 10 3.70 34.00 19.47
CA SER A 10 4.55 33.28 20.42
C SER A 10 3.79 32.30 21.31
N GLU A 11 2.56 32.65 21.72
CA GLU A 11 1.68 31.73 22.45
C GLU A 11 1.25 30.56 21.56
N ASN A 12 0.89 30.81 20.30
CA ASN A 12 0.55 29.75 19.34
C ASN A 12 1.75 28.83 19.06
N LEU A 13 2.95 29.39 18.88
CA LEU A 13 4.17 28.61 18.69
C LEU A 13 4.54 27.80 19.93
N SER A 14 4.32 28.32 21.13
CA SER A 14 4.54 27.59 22.38
C SER A 14 3.55 26.45 22.56
N LYS A 15 2.28 26.65 22.16
CA LYS A 15 1.23 25.63 22.19
C LYS A 15 1.50 24.52 21.17
N VAL A 16 1.88 24.88 19.95
CA VAL A 16 2.27 23.93 18.90
C VAL A 16 3.52 23.14 19.30
N LYS A 17 4.53 23.79 19.90
CA LYS A 17 5.72 23.09 20.42
C LYS A 17 5.40 22.14 21.57
N ARG A 18 4.45 22.51 22.44
CA ARG A 18 3.98 21.64 23.54
C ARG A 18 3.17 20.46 23.04
N GLU A 19 2.32 20.66 22.04
CA GLU A 19 1.57 19.58 21.38
C GLU A 19 2.50 18.67 20.57
N LEU A 20 3.53 19.21 19.91
CA LEU A 20 4.58 18.44 19.24
C LEU A 20 5.50 17.69 20.23
N SER A 21 5.80 18.25 21.41
CA SER A 21 6.60 17.55 22.42
C SER A 21 5.80 16.44 23.12
N LEU A 22 4.48 16.62 23.28
CA LEU A 22 3.57 15.54 23.68
C LEU A 22 3.49 14.46 22.59
N ALA A 23 3.48 14.87 21.32
CA ALA A 23 3.59 14.00 20.16
C ALA A 23 5.03 13.55 19.84
N GLN A 24 6.02 13.75 20.71
CA GLN A 24 7.33 13.10 20.62
C GLN A 24 7.51 12.00 21.69
N ASN A 25 6.53 11.87 22.58
CA ASN A 25 6.48 10.86 23.63
C ASN A 25 5.56 9.69 23.22
N TRP A 26 5.77 9.12 22.02
CA TRP A 26 4.99 8.00 21.44
C TRP A 26 5.31 6.66 22.13
N ASN A 27 5.14 6.63 23.46
CA ASN A 27 5.00 5.38 24.22
C ASN A 27 3.57 5.18 24.72
N GLU A 28 2.63 6.08 24.40
CA GLU A 28 1.21 5.70 24.49
C GLU A 28 0.93 4.66 23.40
N PRO A 29 0.42 3.46 23.77
CA PRO A 29 0.03 2.47 22.79
C PRO A 29 -0.98 3.12 21.85
N TYR A 30 -0.78 2.98 20.54
CA TYR A 30 -1.74 3.40 19.51
C TYR A 30 -3.20 2.96 19.83
N GLU A 31 -3.34 1.84 20.54
CA GLU A 31 -4.58 1.34 21.16
C GLU A 31 -5.32 2.37 22.04
N TYR A 32 -4.62 3.20 22.82
CA TYR A 32 -5.21 4.20 23.72
C TYR A 32 -5.77 5.41 22.96
N LEU A 33 -5.05 5.88 21.93
CA LEU A 33 -5.55 6.93 21.04
C LEU A 33 -6.77 6.43 20.26
N LEU A 34 -6.75 5.18 19.77
CA LEU A 34 -7.91 4.54 19.15
C LEU A 34 -9.12 4.47 20.09
N ALA A 35 -8.93 4.04 21.34
CA ALA A 35 -10.01 3.95 22.33
C ALA A 35 -10.64 5.32 22.64
N LYS A 36 -9.82 6.38 22.71
CA LYS A 36 -10.29 7.74 22.96
C LYS A 36 -11.03 8.33 21.76
N VAL A 37 -10.62 7.96 20.54
CA VAL A 37 -11.27 8.37 19.28
C VAL A 37 -12.62 7.66 19.10
N MET A 38 -12.71 6.35 19.36
CA MET A 38 -13.96 5.60 19.20
C MET A 38 -15.09 6.10 20.14
N ASN A 39 -14.74 6.64 21.30
CA ASN A 39 -15.71 7.17 22.26
C ASN A 39 -16.32 8.53 21.88
N ASN A 40 -15.80 9.22 20.86
CA ASN A 40 -16.31 10.51 20.37
C ASN A 40 -16.67 10.41 18.87
N SER A 41 -17.52 9.45 18.52
CA SER A 41 -17.84 9.12 17.13
C SER A 41 -18.51 10.31 16.43
N VAL A 42 -17.79 10.98 15.54
CA VAL A 42 -18.36 11.99 14.65
C VAL A 42 -18.91 11.24 13.45
N THR A 43 -20.24 11.18 13.30
CA THR A 43 -20.84 10.54 12.12
C THR A 43 -20.62 11.42 10.89
N VAL A 44 -19.51 11.20 10.17
CA VAL A 44 -19.26 11.88 8.90
C VAL A 44 -20.06 11.18 7.78
N PRO A 45 -20.93 11.88 7.05
CA PRO A 45 -21.62 11.31 5.90
C PRO A 45 -20.60 10.94 4.82
N MET A 46 -20.45 9.63 4.57
CA MET A 46 -19.42 9.09 3.65
C MET A 46 -19.72 9.26 2.16
N ASN A 47 -20.73 10.05 1.81
CA ASN A 47 -21.14 10.22 0.41
C ASN A 47 -20.36 11.32 -0.31
N GLU A 48 -19.57 12.11 0.41
CA GLU A 48 -18.78 13.20 -0.16
C GLU A 48 -17.28 13.01 0.13
N PRO A 49 -16.39 13.28 -0.86
CA PRO A 49 -14.95 13.25 -0.63
C PRO A 49 -14.55 14.24 0.46
N ILE A 50 -13.79 13.78 1.44
CA ILE A 50 -13.34 14.62 2.56
C ILE A 50 -12.22 15.55 2.09
N ASN A 51 -12.45 16.87 2.10
CA ASN A 51 -11.42 17.87 1.81
C ASN A 51 -10.65 18.25 3.10
N PRO A 52 -9.34 17.97 3.20
CA PRO A 52 -8.53 18.27 4.38
C PRO A 52 -8.51 19.75 4.77
N GLN A 53 -8.75 20.67 3.83
CA GLN A 53 -8.71 22.12 4.09
C GLN A 53 -9.92 22.62 4.91
N ASN A 54 -11.00 21.83 4.96
CA ASN A 54 -12.25 22.21 5.62
C ASN A 54 -12.38 21.65 7.04
N VAL A 55 -11.44 20.81 7.48
CA VAL A 55 -11.48 20.12 8.77
C VAL A 55 -10.25 20.48 9.59
N GLY A 56 -10.41 20.64 10.91
CA GLY A 56 -9.28 20.85 11.81
C GLY A 56 -8.32 19.65 11.80
N PRO A 57 -7.01 19.81 12.08
CA PRO A 57 -6.04 18.72 12.00
C PRO A 57 -6.39 17.50 12.85
N ILE A 58 -6.92 17.71 14.06
CA ILE A 58 -7.34 16.64 14.96
C ILE A 58 -8.53 15.87 14.36
N GLN A 59 -9.52 16.60 13.86
CA GLN A 59 -10.71 16.02 13.23
C GLN A 59 -10.32 15.26 11.96
N TYR A 60 -9.40 15.78 11.15
CA TYR A 60 -8.88 15.08 9.97
C TYR A 60 -8.26 13.73 10.33
N LEU A 61 -7.44 13.67 11.37
CA LEU A 61 -6.83 12.43 11.83
C LEU A 61 -7.90 11.43 12.30
N GLN A 62 -8.91 11.87 13.04
CA GLN A 62 -10.02 11.01 13.47
C GLN A 62 -10.78 10.41 12.28
N ILE A 63 -11.16 11.26 11.32
CA ILE A 63 -11.86 10.82 10.12
C ILE A 63 -10.97 9.86 9.31
N ARG A 64 -9.67 10.14 9.19
CA ARG A 64 -8.72 9.25 8.50
C ARG A 64 -8.68 7.87 9.17
N GLU A 65 -8.58 7.80 10.48
CA GLU A 65 -8.58 6.52 11.21
C GLU A 65 -9.92 5.77 11.05
N GLU A 66 -11.06 6.47 11.11
CA GLU A 66 -12.38 5.87 10.87
C GLU A 66 -12.52 5.30 9.45
N VAL A 67 -12.01 6.04 8.45
CA VAL A 67 -11.99 5.58 7.05
C VAL A 67 -11.07 4.37 6.91
N LEU A 68 -9.87 4.39 7.51
CA LEU A 68 -8.97 3.24 7.51
C LEU A 68 -9.61 2.02 8.18
N ALA A 69 -10.31 2.20 9.30
CA ALA A 69 -11.03 1.14 10.00
C ALA A 69 -12.15 0.53 9.15
N LYS A 70 -12.86 1.37 8.39
CA LYS A 70 -13.91 0.93 7.48
C LYS A 70 -13.36 0.22 6.25
N VAL A 71 -12.27 0.71 5.67
CA VAL A 71 -11.66 0.14 4.47
C VAL A 71 -10.91 -1.14 4.80
N PHE A 72 -10.10 -1.17 5.85
CA PHE A 72 -9.25 -2.29 6.25
C PHE A 72 -9.81 -3.01 7.48
N VAL A 73 -11.06 -3.47 7.36
CA VAL A 73 -11.83 -4.05 8.46
C VAL A 73 -11.01 -5.09 9.26
N ASN A 74 -10.29 -6.00 8.58
CA ASN A 74 -9.55 -7.06 9.26
C ASN A 74 -8.46 -6.51 10.19
N ALA A 75 -7.81 -5.40 9.82
CA ALA A 75 -6.78 -4.76 10.63
C ALA A 75 -7.30 -4.18 11.95
N PHE A 76 -8.61 -3.87 12.04
CA PHE A 76 -9.23 -3.21 13.19
C PHE A 76 -10.22 -4.11 13.96
N THR A 77 -10.84 -5.10 13.32
CA THR A 77 -11.75 -6.05 14.00
C THR A 77 -11.01 -7.19 14.71
N SER A 78 -9.68 -7.19 14.70
CA SER A 78 -8.86 -8.15 15.47
C SER A 78 -8.79 -7.77 16.95
N THR A 79 -9.92 -7.34 17.52
CA THR A 79 -10.10 -7.04 18.94
C THR A 79 -10.03 -8.34 19.73
N GLY A 80 -8.89 -8.60 20.36
CA GLY A 80 -8.81 -9.43 21.57
C GLY A 80 -7.99 -10.72 21.52
N GLN A 81 -7.86 -11.43 20.39
CA GLN A 81 -7.12 -12.71 20.36
C GLN A 81 -6.13 -12.91 19.20
N LYS A 82 -6.20 -12.12 18.12
CA LYS A 82 -5.28 -12.23 16.97
C LYS A 82 -4.26 -11.09 16.84
N ALA A 83 -4.43 -9.98 17.57
CA ALA A 83 -3.42 -8.92 17.62
C ALA A 83 -2.09 -9.43 18.22
N ASN A 84 -2.17 -10.43 19.10
CA ASN A 84 -1.04 -11.21 19.61
C ASN A 84 -1.03 -12.62 19.03
N LYS A 85 -1.33 -12.80 17.73
CA LYS A 85 -0.97 -14.09 17.11
C LYS A 85 0.54 -14.23 17.32
N PRO A 86 1.01 -15.29 18.03
CA PRO A 86 2.43 -15.44 18.31
C PRO A 86 3.15 -15.28 16.98
N LYS A 87 4.17 -14.41 16.97
CA LYS A 87 5.05 -14.24 15.83
C LYS A 87 5.46 -15.66 15.43
N VAL A 88 4.98 -16.14 14.28
CA VAL A 88 5.24 -17.51 13.86
C VAL A 88 6.74 -17.63 13.78
N GLU A 89 7.32 -18.40 14.69
CA GLU A 89 8.75 -18.55 14.73
C GLU A 89 9.16 -19.56 13.65
N GLU A 90 10.40 -19.46 13.21
CA GLU A 90 10.95 -20.39 12.22
C GLU A 90 10.79 -21.86 12.66
N PHE A 91 10.84 -22.11 13.97
CA PHE A 91 10.65 -23.44 14.55
C PHE A 91 9.22 -23.98 14.42
N ASP A 92 8.19 -23.12 14.35
CA ASP A 92 6.80 -23.55 14.22
C ASP A 92 6.49 -24.14 12.83
N CYS A 93 7.36 -23.87 11.85
CA CYS A 93 7.16 -24.17 10.44
C CYS A 93 8.46 -24.71 9.80
N PRO A 94 8.98 -25.89 10.22
CA PRO A 94 10.29 -26.39 9.81
C PRO A 94 10.39 -26.71 8.31
N GLY A 95 9.25 -26.91 7.63
CA GLY A 95 9.24 -27.09 6.18
C GLY A 95 9.44 -25.79 5.41
N ILE A 96 9.00 -24.67 5.96
CA ILE A 96 8.84 -23.41 5.22
C ILE A 96 10.16 -22.65 5.23
N ARG A 97 10.55 -22.03 4.11
CA ARG A 97 11.68 -21.11 4.15
C ARG A 97 11.24 -19.85 4.85
N PHE A 98 11.68 -19.71 6.10
CA PHE A 98 11.51 -18.48 6.86
C PHE A 98 12.46 -17.43 6.29
N TRP A 99 11.98 -16.74 5.27
CA TRP A 99 12.76 -15.73 4.61
C TRP A 99 12.99 -14.55 5.57
N ARG A 100 14.25 -14.11 5.65
CA ARG A 100 14.63 -12.77 6.11
C ARG A 100 14.93 -11.90 4.90
N ARG A 101 14.82 -10.58 5.04
CA ARG A 101 15.06 -9.64 3.94
C ARG A 101 16.46 -9.81 3.34
N GLU A 102 17.47 -10.00 4.17
CA GLU A 102 18.87 -10.16 3.78
C GLU A 102 19.10 -11.50 3.09
N ALA A 103 18.46 -12.56 3.59
CA ALA A 103 18.51 -13.88 2.98
C ALA A 103 17.90 -13.86 1.58
N TRP A 104 16.75 -13.20 1.40
CA TRP A 104 16.11 -13.02 0.10
C TRP A 104 16.98 -12.22 -0.88
N LYS A 105 17.63 -11.15 -0.42
CA LYS A 105 18.54 -10.35 -1.26
C LYS A 105 19.75 -11.14 -1.76
N ARG A 106 20.29 -12.06 -0.94
CA ARG A 106 21.44 -12.91 -1.29
C ARG A 106 21.06 -14.16 -2.05
N PHE A 107 19.78 -14.50 -2.11
CA PHE A 107 19.33 -15.74 -2.73
C PHE A 107 19.59 -15.72 -4.26
N PRO A 108 20.20 -16.77 -4.83
CA PRO A 108 20.49 -16.83 -6.27
C PRO A 108 19.17 -16.93 -7.07
N LYS A 109 18.71 -15.80 -7.60
CA LYS A 109 17.44 -15.70 -8.33
C LYS A 109 17.44 -16.49 -9.65
N ASP A 110 18.62 -16.77 -10.19
CA ASP A 110 18.80 -17.59 -11.40
C ASP A 110 18.42 -19.06 -11.18
N THR A 111 18.46 -19.53 -9.93
CA THR A 111 17.96 -20.87 -9.59
C THR A 111 16.43 -20.93 -9.72
N LEU A 112 15.75 -19.78 -9.56
CA LEU A 112 14.30 -19.73 -9.54
C LEU A 112 13.67 -19.29 -10.87
N SER A 113 14.43 -18.67 -11.77
CA SER A 113 13.94 -18.28 -13.11
C SER A 113 13.50 -19.47 -13.96
N LYS A 114 13.89 -20.69 -13.56
CA LYS A 114 13.47 -21.95 -14.18
C LYS A 114 12.18 -22.54 -13.60
N LEU A 115 11.63 -21.93 -12.55
CA LEU A 115 10.40 -22.41 -11.94
C LEU A 115 9.20 -21.97 -12.78
N SER A 116 8.37 -22.95 -13.12
CA SER A 116 7.12 -22.76 -13.84
C SER A 116 5.99 -23.44 -13.07
N TYR A 117 4.80 -22.85 -13.16
CA TYR A 117 3.58 -23.51 -12.70
C TYR A 117 3.30 -24.76 -13.56
N PRO A 118 2.43 -25.68 -13.11
CA PRO A 118 2.06 -26.88 -13.90
C PRO A 118 1.53 -26.57 -15.30
N ASN A 119 0.99 -25.36 -15.52
CA ASN A 119 0.53 -24.88 -16.83
C ASN A 119 1.63 -24.29 -17.72
N GLY A 120 2.91 -24.43 -17.33
CA GLY A 120 4.07 -23.92 -18.08
C GLY A 120 4.35 -22.43 -17.92
N LYS A 121 3.52 -21.66 -17.18
CA LYS A 121 3.78 -20.23 -16.96
C LYS A 121 4.96 -20.04 -16.02
N VAL A 122 5.94 -19.25 -16.46
CA VAL A 122 7.11 -18.86 -15.66
C VAL A 122 6.67 -18.03 -14.46
N ILE A 123 7.22 -18.36 -13.29
CA ILE A 123 6.89 -17.65 -12.05
C ILE A 123 7.72 -16.35 -11.97
N SER A 124 7.05 -15.23 -11.65
CA SER A 124 7.74 -13.95 -11.52
C SER A 124 8.70 -13.97 -10.33
N GLN A 125 9.96 -13.59 -10.57
CA GLN A 125 10.96 -13.50 -9.51
C GLN A 125 10.54 -12.58 -8.35
N LYS A 126 9.69 -11.60 -8.63
CA LYS A 126 9.20 -10.61 -7.67
C LYS A 126 8.24 -11.17 -6.64
N THR A 127 7.68 -12.36 -6.86
CA THR A 127 6.64 -12.93 -6.00
C THR A 127 7.02 -14.29 -5.41
N LEU A 128 8.23 -14.77 -5.72
CA LEU A 128 8.70 -16.10 -5.32
C LEU A 128 8.93 -16.27 -3.81
N PHE A 129 9.02 -15.17 -3.06
CA PHE A 129 9.12 -15.23 -1.61
C PHE A 129 7.79 -15.64 -0.93
N LEU A 130 6.68 -15.66 -1.67
CA LEU A 130 5.40 -16.12 -1.18
C LEU A 130 5.28 -17.64 -1.35
N GLU A 131 5.39 -18.31 -0.21
CA GLU A 131 5.29 -19.76 -0.06
C GLU A 131 4.09 -20.08 0.84
N THR A 132 3.40 -21.16 0.50
CA THR A 132 2.33 -21.75 1.29
C THR A 132 2.90 -22.48 2.52
N ARG A 133 2.00 -22.95 3.40
CA ARG A 133 2.39 -23.69 4.61
C ARG A 133 3.17 -24.98 4.30
N ASP A 134 2.92 -25.58 3.14
CA ASP A 134 3.57 -26.82 2.70
C ASP A 134 4.85 -26.56 1.89
N SER A 135 5.43 -25.35 1.99
CA SER A 135 6.66 -24.96 1.30
C SER A 135 6.57 -24.96 -0.23
N LYS A 136 5.34 -25.00 -0.75
CA LYS A 136 5.05 -24.84 -2.18
C LYS A 136 4.92 -23.36 -2.48
N ILE A 137 5.37 -22.95 -3.67
CA ILE A 137 5.16 -21.60 -4.17
C ILE A 137 3.65 -21.32 -4.22
N ALA A 138 3.23 -20.13 -3.82
CA ALA A 138 1.83 -19.74 -3.86
C ALA A 138 1.25 -19.91 -5.28
N ASP A 139 0.02 -20.42 -5.36
CA ASP A 139 -0.67 -20.63 -6.63
C ASP A 139 -1.00 -19.28 -7.32
N PRO A 140 -1.03 -19.20 -8.67
CA PRO A 140 -1.43 -17.97 -9.38
C PRO A 140 -2.76 -17.37 -8.89
N GLN A 141 -3.69 -18.21 -8.45
CA GLN A 141 -4.98 -17.79 -7.93
C GLN A 141 -4.83 -17.00 -6.61
N ILE A 142 -3.87 -17.37 -5.75
CA ILE A 142 -3.58 -16.61 -4.52
C ILE A 142 -3.15 -15.18 -4.87
N PHE A 143 -2.25 -15.02 -5.85
CA PHE A 143 -1.83 -13.69 -6.31
C PHE A 143 -2.95 -12.89 -6.98
N LYS A 144 -3.89 -13.56 -7.65
CA LYS A 144 -5.10 -12.91 -8.18
C LYS A 144 -5.95 -12.38 -7.02
N ASN A 145 -6.23 -13.22 -6.02
CA ASN A 145 -7.02 -12.84 -4.85
C ASN A 145 -6.38 -11.69 -4.06
N ILE A 146 -5.06 -11.72 -3.85
CA ILE A 146 -4.33 -10.64 -3.17
C ILE A 146 -4.49 -9.32 -3.92
N ARG A 147 -4.34 -9.34 -5.25
CA ARG A 147 -4.50 -8.13 -6.07
C ARG A 147 -5.94 -7.62 -6.03
N GLU A 148 -6.93 -8.48 -6.21
CA GLU A 148 -8.35 -8.10 -6.16
C GLU A 148 -8.72 -7.48 -4.80
N HIS A 149 -8.22 -8.07 -3.71
CA HIS A 149 -8.39 -7.52 -2.37
C HIS A 149 -7.77 -6.13 -2.24
N LEU A 150 -6.50 -5.98 -2.61
CA LEU A 150 -5.80 -4.69 -2.53
C LEU A 150 -6.44 -3.63 -3.44
N HIS A 151 -6.79 -3.98 -4.68
CA HIS A 151 -7.52 -3.10 -5.59
C HIS A 151 -8.81 -2.58 -4.94
N SER A 152 -9.67 -3.49 -4.46
CA SER A 152 -10.92 -3.12 -3.82
C SER A 152 -10.72 -2.17 -2.64
N ARG A 153 -9.70 -2.40 -1.79
CA ARG A 153 -9.41 -1.52 -0.64
C ARG A 153 -8.89 -0.16 -1.06
N PHE A 154 -7.91 -0.11 -1.96
CA PHE A 154 -7.30 1.14 -2.39
C PHE A 154 -8.27 1.98 -3.25
N ASP A 155 -9.10 1.36 -4.09
CA ASP A 155 -10.13 2.06 -4.85
C ASP A 155 -11.20 2.67 -3.90
N SER A 156 -11.57 1.94 -2.83
CA SER A 156 -12.46 2.46 -1.79
C SER A 156 -11.83 3.63 -1.03
N LEU A 157 -10.54 3.51 -0.67
CA LEU A 157 -9.80 4.56 0.03
C LEU A 157 -9.65 5.82 -0.85
N GLU A 158 -9.34 5.64 -2.14
CA GLU A 158 -9.25 6.73 -3.11
C GLU A 158 -10.59 7.43 -3.31
N THR A 159 -11.69 6.68 -3.31
CA THR A 159 -13.05 7.23 -3.43
C THR A 159 -13.44 8.07 -2.21
N ILE A 160 -13.17 7.58 -0.99
CA ILE A 160 -13.63 8.21 0.25
C ILE A 160 -12.69 9.36 0.68
N MET A 161 -11.39 9.14 0.60
CA MET A 161 -10.37 10.10 1.06
C MET A 161 -9.18 10.14 0.09
N PRO A 162 -9.34 10.78 -1.09
CA PRO A 162 -8.29 10.85 -2.10
C PRO A 162 -6.97 11.45 -1.59
N SER A 163 -7.05 12.37 -0.61
CA SER A 163 -5.88 13.02 0.01
C SER A 163 -4.95 12.07 0.76
N VAL A 164 -5.43 10.89 1.15
CA VAL A 164 -4.59 9.86 1.80
C VAL A 164 -3.79 9.06 0.77
N ILE A 165 -4.22 9.04 -0.49
CA ILE A 165 -3.52 8.29 -1.53
C ILE A 165 -2.25 9.02 -1.95
N MET A 166 -1.12 8.40 -1.67
CA MET A 166 0.19 8.98 -1.96
C MET A 166 0.71 8.60 -3.35
N LYS A 167 1.68 9.35 -3.87
CA LYS A 167 2.28 9.07 -5.18
C LYS A 167 3.09 7.78 -5.19
N THR A 168 3.82 7.50 -4.11
CA THR A 168 4.61 6.26 -3.95
C THR A 168 4.30 5.60 -2.61
N TRP A 169 4.51 4.29 -2.53
CA TRP A 169 4.28 3.55 -1.29
C TRP A 169 5.15 4.08 -0.13
N GLU A 170 6.39 4.47 -0.43
CA GLU A 170 7.36 5.00 0.51
C GLU A 170 7.06 6.41 1.01
N THR A 171 5.98 7.05 0.53
CA THR A 171 5.51 8.35 1.03
C THR A 171 4.35 8.26 1.99
N TYR A 172 3.71 7.08 2.17
CA TYR A 172 2.71 6.89 3.21
C TYR A 172 3.31 7.02 4.60
N ASP A 173 2.56 7.54 5.57
CA ASP A 173 2.97 7.48 6.97
C ASP A 173 2.98 6.03 7.50
N LEU A 174 3.64 5.82 8.65
CA LEU A 174 3.79 4.49 9.24
C LEU A 174 2.45 3.86 9.63
N ALA A 175 1.48 4.65 10.08
CA ALA A 175 0.18 4.13 10.53
C ALA A 175 -0.62 3.52 9.37
N VAL A 176 -0.67 4.19 8.21
CA VAL A 176 -1.30 3.60 7.01
C VAL A 176 -0.57 2.33 6.58
N ARG A 177 0.76 2.35 6.54
CA ARG A 177 1.52 1.16 6.14
C ARG A 177 1.24 -0.01 7.07
N ASP A 178 1.22 0.22 8.36
CA ASP A 178 0.98 -0.81 9.37
C ASP A 178 -0.43 -1.39 9.26
N VAL A 179 -1.45 -0.55 9.03
CA VAL A 179 -2.83 -0.99 8.78
C VAL A 179 -2.90 -1.90 7.56
N VAL A 180 -2.33 -1.49 6.43
CA VAL A 180 -2.39 -2.29 5.19
C VAL A 180 -1.60 -3.59 5.33
N MET A 181 -0.41 -3.56 5.94
CA MET A 181 0.39 -4.76 6.18
C MET A 181 -0.34 -5.74 7.11
N ARG A 182 -0.96 -5.22 8.19
CA ARG A 182 -1.74 -6.03 9.13
C ARG A 182 -2.95 -6.65 8.43
N ASP A 183 -3.68 -5.88 7.64
CA ASP A 183 -4.83 -6.36 6.87
C ASP A 183 -4.42 -7.50 5.92
N LEU A 184 -3.30 -7.36 5.19
CA LEU A 184 -2.74 -8.42 4.35
C LEU A 184 -2.37 -9.67 5.15
N CYS A 185 -1.64 -9.53 6.26
CA CYS A 185 -1.22 -10.67 7.08
C CYS A 185 -2.41 -11.41 7.71
N LEU A 186 -3.50 -10.71 8.02
CA LEU A 186 -4.71 -11.33 8.56
C LEU A 186 -5.56 -12.00 7.48
N THR A 187 -5.52 -11.48 6.25
CA THR A 187 -6.30 -11.99 5.12
C THR A 187 -5.61 -13.14 4.41
N PHE A 188 -4.28 -13.10 4.27
CA PHE A 188 -3.48 -14.09 3.54
C PHE A 188 -2.35 -14.65 4.42
N PRO A 189 -2.45 -15.92 4.86
CA PRO A 189 -1.50 -16.51 5.80
C PRO A 189 -0.07 -16.60 5.26
N GLU A 190 0.13 -16.56 3.94
CA GLU A 190 1.43 -16.60 3.27
C GLU A 190 2.35 -15.44 3.68
N PHE A 191 1.76 -14.30 4.09
CA PHE A 191 2.51 -13.14 4.56
C PHE A 191 2.99 -13.26 6.01
N VAL A 192 2.36 -14.11 6.84
CA VAL A 192 2.71 -14.26 8.27
C VAL A 192 3.99 -15.07 8.45
N LEU A 193 4.37 -15.86 7.45
CA LEU A 193 5.50 -16.79 7.48
C LEU A 193 6.83 -16.06 7.21
N CYS A 194 7.09 -14.97 7.93
CA CYS A 194 8.27 -14.13 7.72
C CYS A 194 8.61 -13.19 8.89
N GLU A 195 9.82 -12.64 8.85
CA GLU A 195 10.27 -11.63 9.82
C GLU A 195 9.59 -10.26 9.59
N ALA A 196 8.98 -9.70 10.63
CA ALA A 196 8.51 -8.31 10.64
C ALA A 196 7.65 -7.91 9.43
N ASN A 197 6.76 -8.81 8.98
CA ASN A 197 5.87 -8.60 7.82
C ASN A 197 6.61 -8.22 6.52
N TRP A 198 7.91 -8.54 6.39
CA TRP A 198 8.71 -8.05 5.27
C TRP A 198 8.17 -8.53 3.91
N LYS A 199 7.55 -9.72 3.85
CA LYS A 199 6.90 -10.23 2.62
C LYS A 199 5.74 -9.34 2.19
N ALA A 200 4.89 -8.91 3.13
CA ALA A 200 3.78 -8.00 2.85
C ALA A 200 4.31 -6.66 2.33
N HIS A 201 5.32 -6.11 3.02
CA HIS A 201 5.97 -4.87 2.59
C HIS A 201 6.59 -5.01 1.18
N ALA A 202 7.37 -6.05 0.93
CA ALA A 202 8.00 -6.30 -0.37
C ALA A 202 6.96 -6.46 -1.48
N TYR A 203 5.85 -7.14 -1.19
CA TYR A 203 4.77 -7.30 -2.15
C TYR A 203 4.09 -5.98 -2.50
N ILE A 204 3.76 -5.15 -1.51
CA ILE A 204 3.12 -3.86 -1.77
C ILE A 204 4.03 -2.92 -2.56
N VAL A 205 5.33 -2.84 -2.22
CA VAL A 205 6.30 -2.02 -2.97
C VAL A 205 6.30 -2.37 -4.47
N GLU A 206 6.21 -3.66 -4.81
CA GLU A 206 6.17 -4.11 -6.20
C GLU A 206 4.80 -3.92 -6.86
N TRP A 207 3.71 -4.13 -6.11
CA TRP A 207 2.35 -4.05 -6.63
C TRP A 207 1.86 -2.61 -6.82
N TYR A 208 2.12 -1.72 -5.85
CA TYR A 208 1.55 -0.38 -5.77
C TYR A 208 1.78 0.50 -7.01
N PRO A 209 3.00 0.55 -7.60
CA PRO A 209 3.24 1.33 -8.82
C PRO A 209 2.44 0.81 -10.03
N SER A 210 2.05 -0.46 -10.05
CA SER A 210 1.18 -1.00 -11.10
C SER A 210 -0.24 -0.48 -10.93
N TRP A 211 -0.80 -0.58 -9.71
CA TRP A 211 -2.14 -0.07 -9.39
C TRP A 211 -2.28 1.42 -9.73
N LYS A 212 -1.36 2.27 -9.25
CA LYS A 212 -1.45 3.72 -9.47
C LYS A 212 -1.34 4.13 -10.95
N ARG A 213 -0.60 3.37 -11.76
CA ARG A 213 -0.53 3.61 -13.22
C ARG A 213 -1.87 3.34 -13.93
N HIS A 214 -2.70 2.45 -13.42
CA HIS A 214 -4.03 2.21 -14.00
C HIS A 214 -4.99 3.36 -13.71
N VAL A 215 -4.88 3.99 -12.55
CA VAL A 215 -5.70 5.16 -12.18
C VAL A 215 -5.46 6.34 -13.13
N VAL A 216 -4.21 6.60 -13.51
CA VAL A 216 -3.85 7.76 -14.36
C VAL A 216 -4.25 7.59 -15.82
N LYS A 217 -4.37 6.36 -16.32
CA LYS A 217 -4.68 6.08 -17.74
C LYS A 217 -6.15 6.31 -18.13
N GLY A 218 -7.02 6.68 -17.19
CA GLY A 218 -8.40 7.06 -17.47
C GLY A 218 -8.54 8.38 -18.24
N GLU A 219 -7.50 9.22 -18.25
CA GLU A 219 -7.39 10.32 -19.21
C GLU A 219 -6.99 9.71 -20.55
N VAL A 220 -8.00 9.31 -21.34
CA VAL A 220 -7.82 8.98 -22.75
C VAL A 220 -7.08 10.16 -23.37
N LYS A 221 -5.79 9.97 -23.64
CA LYS A 221 -5.02 10.88 -24.46
C LYS A 221 -5.75 10.88 -25.80
N GLU A 222 -6.61 11.88 -26.02
CA GLU A 222 -7.24 12.08 -27.32
C GLU A 222 -6.10 12.06 -28.32
N GLU A 223 -6.06 11.03 -29.17
CA GLU A 223 -5.12 11.04 -30.27
C GLU A 223 -5.39 12.34 -31.01
N PRO A 224 -4.37 13.21 -31.18
CA PRO A 224 -4.55 14.41 -31.95
C PRO A 224 -5.08 13.96 -33.31
N LYS A 225 -6.34 14.31 -33.61
CA LYS A 225 -7.01 13.96 -34.87
C LYS A 225 -6.03 14.31 -35.98
N ASP A 226 -5.46 13.26 -36.57
CA ASP A 226 -4.42 13.37 -37.57
C ASP A 226 -4.99 14.20 -38.72
N LYS A 227 -4.54 15.46 -38.82
CA LYS A 227 -4.88 16.32 -39.94
C LYS A 227 -4.04 15.84 -41.11
N GLY A 228 -4.46 14.73 -41.71
CA GLY A 228 -4.11 14.27 -43.04
C GLY A 228 -2.70 14.63 -43.51
N LEU A 229 -1.67 14.09 -42.85
CA LEU A 229 -0.34 14.04 -43.46
C LEU A 229 -0.37 12.97 -44.55
N ARG A 230 -0.54 13.42 -45.80
CA ARG A 230 -0.36 12.62 -47.01
C ARG A 230 0.99 11.89 -46.90
N CYS A 231 0.94 10.57 -46.73
CA CYS A 231 2.10 9.71 -46.92
C CYS A 231 2.49 9.78 -48.40
N GLY A 232 3.54 10.55 -48.70
CA GLY A 232 4.23 10.48 -49.98
C GLY A 232 4.93 9.14 -50.10
N TYR A 233 4.26 8.17 -50.71
CA TYR A 233 4.92 6.99 -51.25
C TYR A 233 5.86 7.45 -52.38
N SER A 234 7.16 7.47 -52.11
CA SER A 234 8.17 7.47 -53.17
C SER A 234 8.40 6.03 -53.61
N PRO A 235 8.13 5.66 -54.88
CA PRO A 235 8.35 4.31 -55.37
C PRO A 235 9.84 3.96 -55.34
N ILE A 236 10.17 2.85 -54.68
CA ILE A 236 11.50 2.25 -54.70
C ILE A 236 11.78 1.79 -56.13
N HIS A 237 12.73 2.45 -56.80
CA HIS A 237 13.27 1.97 -58.07
C HIS A 237 14.18 0.77 -57.81
N VAL A 238 13.76 -0.39 -58.29
CA VAL A 238 14.57 -1.61 -58.33
C VAL A 238 15.53 -1.49 -59.50
N HIS A 239 16.83 -1.35 -59.24
CA HIS A 239 17.86 -1.55 -60.26
C HIS A 239 17.99 -3.05 -60.54
N GLN A 240 17.65 -3.45 -61.77
CA GLN A 240 18.03 -4.74 -62.33
C GLN A 240 19.47 -4.64 -62.84
N GLU A 241 20.38 -5.38 -62.22
CA GLU A 241 21.68 -5.71 -62.82
C GLU A 241 21.45 -6.71 -63.97
N GLN A 242 21.88 -6.33 -65.18
CA GLN A 242 21.95 -7.24 -66.31
C GLN A 242 23.27 -8.03 -66.25
N VAL A 243 23.16 -9.34 -66.45
CA VAL A 243 24.26 -10.29 -66.66
C VAL A 243 24.49 -10.47 -68.15
#